data_AF-A0AB38S9J0-F1
#
_entry.id   AF-A0AB38S9J0-F1
#
_cell.length_a   1.000
_cell.length_b   1.000
_cell.length_c   1.000
_cell.angle_alpha   90.00
_cell.angle_beta   90.00
_cell.angle_gamma   90.00
#
_symmetry.space_group_name_H-M   'P 1'
#
loop_
_entity.id
_entity.type
_entity.pdbx_description
1 polymer ?
#
loop_
_entity_poly.entity_id
_entity_poly.type
_entity_poly.pdbx_seq_one_letter_code
_entity_poly.pdbx_strand_id
1 'polypeptide(L)'
;MGPRYLVAAALTALALLTAPTVGQQGTLTAKQSEALAAYERALADFKSVLTERRRQIEAKQPLPNLPGQALYLARVAVISTYKDLTDAIPARIGKPNKFEIPPAYFDADIEPLIDEYSKLFDIMEAPPANAQNSPTPFEDVVHLATAIARAKGLAPGHADAAGRISLGLFFAETNGKQNVRNGRSNTYMGSFQTGPSEDRNGRRKWEAIKGEIAALDPELSARDDKEEARARGSDHRFNHWTNVRDGLMNAHADLFREIPGIVKTLPDPIDQMKLFELIQIVPTPTRSALKSGDLLNYRVSSPTIMKHLRNNSIFAFGQADRARASASFREILAAMWLFNRKFERAMAKYAEIKGR
;
A
#
# COMPACT_ATOMS: atom_id res chain seq x y z
N MET A 1 -6.53 103.47 -18.40
CA MET A 1 -5.84 102.24 -18.85
C MET A 1 -6.60 101.06 -18.27
N GLY A 2 -7.45 100.40 -19.07
CA GLY A 2 -8.39 99.38 -18.61
C GLY A 2 -7.99 97.97 -19.06
N PRO A 3 -8.22 96.92 -18.26
CA PRO A 3 -7.93 95.55 -18.64
C PRO A 3 -9.13 94.87 -19.33
N ARG A 4 -8.80 94.03 -20.30
CA ARG A 4 -9.69 93.32 -21.23
C ARG A 4 -10.12 91.94 -20.69
N TYR A 5 -11.42 91.70 -20.79
CA TYR A 5 -12.20 90.45 -20.96
C TYR A 5 -11.67 89.10 -20.39
N LEU A 6 -12.45 88.54 -19.46
CA LEU A 6 -12.51 87.09 -19.17
C LEU A 6 -13.89 86.58 -19.60
N VAL A 7 -13.91 85.57 -20.47
CA VAL A 7 -15.11 84.77 -20.80
C VAL A 7 -14.77 83.31 -20.54
N ALA A 8 -15.72 82.64 -19.89
CA ALA A 8 -15.66 81.28 -19.38
C ALA A 8 -15.69 80.19 -20.47
N ALA A 9 -15.08 79.05 -20.16
CA ALA A 9 -15.44 77.75 -20.73
C ALA A 9 -15.22 76.66 -19.68
N ALA A 10 -16.29 75.94 -19.34
CA ALA A 10 -16.29 74.82 -18.42
C ALA A 10 -15.80 73.54 -19.14
N LEU A 11 -14.89 72.81 -18.51
CA LEU A 11 -14.49 71.45 -18.90
C LEU A 11 -14.56 70.54 -17.67
N THR A 12 -15.55 69.67 -17.68
CA THR A 12 -15.79 68.57 -16.76
C THR A 12 -14.70 67.49 -16.95
N ALA A 13 -13.94 67.20 -15.90
CA ALA A 13 -13.03 66.05 -15.88
C ALA A 13 -13.83 64.77 -15.57
N LEU A 14 -13.87 63.85 -16.54
CA LEU A 14 -14.46 62.53 -16.42
C LEU A 14 -13.47 61.59 -15.71
N ALA A 15 -13.76 61.19 -14.47
CA ALA A 15 -13.01 60.15 -13.77
C ALA A 15 -13.36 58.78 -14.35
N LEU A 16 -12.42 58.16 -15.07
CA LEU A 16 -12.47 56.75 -15.44
C LEU A 16 -12.11 55.89 -14.22
N LEU A 17 -13.13 55.43 -13.48
CA LEU A 17 -13.02 54.29 -12.57
C LEU A 17 -13.01 53.00 -13.40
N THR A 18 -11.82 52.50 -13.71
CA THR A 18 -11.65 51.11 -14.17
C THR A 18 -11.88 50.20 -12.97
N ALA A 19 -13.10 49.69 -12.83
CA ALA A 19 -13.38 48.59 -11.92
C ALA A 19 -12.55 47.35 -12.34
N PRO A 20 -11.91 46.63 -11.41
CA PRO A 20 -11.31 45.36 -11.75
C PRO A 20 -12.44 44.40 -12.18
N THR A 21 -12.32 43.87 -13.39
CA THR A 21 -13.10 42.74 -13.85
C THR A 21 -12.86 41.57 -12.90
N VAL A 22 -13.80 41.34 -11.97
CA VAL A 22 -13.92 40.06 -11.28
C VAL A 22 -14.14 39.03 -12.37
N GLY A 23 -13.10 38.23 -12.66
CA GLY A 23 -13.21 37.13 -13.61
C GLY A 23 -14.42 36.29 -13.23
N GLN A 24 -15.38 36.18 -14.15
CA GLN A 24 -16.51 35.26 -14.03
C GLN A 24 -15.92 33.88 -13.74
N GLN A 25 -16.10 33.39 -12.51
CA GLN A 25 -16.03 31.95 -12.25
C GLN A 25 -17.12 31.34 -13.14
N GLY A 26 -16.70 30.78 -14.28
CA GLY A 26 -17.60 30.15 -15.23
C GLY A 26 -18.46 29.12 -14.49
N THR A 27 -19.77 29.13 -14.76
CA THR A 27 -20.71 28.19 -14.16
C THR A 27 -20.24 26.76 -14.48
N LEU A 28 -20.11 25.91 -13.46
CA LEU A 28 -19.68 24.53 -13.66
C LEU A 28 -20.64 23.80 -14.61
N THR A 29 -20.08 22.97 -15.49
CA THR A 29 -20.91 22.06 -16.31
C THR A 29 -21.61 21.02 -15.43
N ALA A 30 -22.68 20.39 -15.93
CA ALA A 30 -23.40 19.36 -15.19
C ALA A 30 -22.48 18.24 -14.68
N LYS A 31 -21.55 17.76 -15.52
CA LYS A 31 -20.57 16.72 -15.16
C LYS A 31 -19.62 17.19 -14.04
N GLN A 32 -19.18 18.44 -14.08
CA GLN A 32 -18.30 19.01 -13.06
C GLN A 32 -19.03 19.19 -11.73
N SER A 33 -20.27 19.66 -11.76
CA SER A 33 -21.13 19.77 -10.58
C SER A 33 -21.42 18.40 -9.95
N GLU A 34 -21.68 17.38 -10.77
CA GLU A 34 -21.90 16.01 -10.29
C GLU A 34 -20.64 15.42 -9.62
N ALA A 35 -19.47 15.58 -10.25
CA ALA A 35 -18.20 15.10 -9.69
C ALA A 35 -17.87 15.78 -8.36
N LEU A 36 -18.11 17.10 -8.26
CA LEU A 36 -17.94 17.85 -7.01
C LEU A 36 -18.89 17.34 -5.92
N ALA A 37 -20.18 17.20 -6.22
CA ALA A 37 -21.16 16.69 -5.26
C ALA A 37 -20.86 15.25 -4.80
N ALA A 38 -20.36 14.40 -5.70
CA ALA A 38 -19.95 13.04 -5.36
C ALA A 38 -18.73 13.02 -4.42
N TYR A 39 -17.75 13.91 -4.65
CA TYR A 39 -16.61 14.08 -3.75
C TYR A 39 -17.05 14.55 -2.36
N GLU A 40 -17.85 15.62 -2.28
CA GLU A 40 -18.34 16.17 -1.01
C GLU A 40 -19.12 15.14 -0.19
N ARG A 41 -19.98 14.34 -0.85
CA ARG A 41 -20.71 13.24 -0.19
C ARG A 41 -19.76 12.18 0.36
N ALA A 42 -18.81 11.70 -0.44
CA ALA A 42 -17.85 10.70 0.00
C ALA A 42 -16.97 11.20 1.16
N LEU A 43 -16.61 12.48 1.16
CA LEU A 43 -15.87 13.13 2.24
C LEU A 43 -16.70 13.17 3.54
N ALA A 44 -17.98 13.55 3.44
CA ALA A 44 -18.90 13.57 4.57
C ALA A 44 -19.10 12.15 5.17
N ASP A 45 -19.29 11.16 4.32
CA ASP A 45 -19.41 9.76 4.72
C ASP A 45 -18.14 9.27 5.43
N PHE A 46 -16.96 9.61 4.89
CA PHE A 46 -15.69 9.23 5.52
C PHE A 46 -15.53 9.83 6.92
N LYS A 47 -15.86 11.12 7.10
CA LYS A 47 -15.86 11.79 8.41
C LYS A 47 -16.85 11.14 9.40
N SER A 48 -18.05 10.78 8.92
CA SER A 48 -19.07 10.12 9.72
C SER A 48 -18.59 8.75 10.24
N VAL A 49 -18.04 7.91 9.35
CA VAL A 49 -17.55 6.57 9.72
C VAL A 49 -16.34 6.64 10.66
N LEU A 50 -15.44 7.61 10.47
CA LEU A 50 -14.33 7.89 11.41
C LEU A 50 -14.86 8.22 12.80
N THR A 51 -15.81 9.15 12.87
CA THR A 51 -16.41 9.60 14.14
C THR A 51 -17.08 8.44 14.86
N GLU A 52 -17.85 7.63 14.14
CA GLU A 52 -18.54 6.47 14.73
C GLU A 52 -17.54 5.43 15.26
N ARG A 53 -16.51 5.08 14.48
CA ARG A 53 -15.53 4.09 14.94
C ARG A 53 -14.71 4.61 16.12
N ARG A 54 -14.33 5.90 16.11
CA ARG A 54 -13.66 6.54 17.25
C ARG A 54 -14.52 6.47 18.51
N ARG A 55 -15.79 6.86 18.43
CA ARG A 55 -16.75 6.83 19.54
C ARG A 55 -16.87 5.43 20.14
N GLN A 56 -16.99 4.40 19.31
CA GLN A 56 -17.08 3.01 19.79
C GLN A 56 -15.81 2.58 20.53
N ILE A 57 -14.63 2.92 20.01
CA ILE A 57 -13.34 2.61 20.62
C ILE A 57 -13.17 3.34 21.96
N GLU A 58 -13.43 4.65 22.00
CA GLU A 58 -13.33 5.48 23.22
C GLU A 58 -14.29 5.01 24.31
N ALA A 59 -15.52 4.65 23.93
CA ALA A 59 -16.53 4.12 24.84
C ALA A 59 -16.33 2.64 25.21
N LYS A 60 -15.26 1.98 24.71
CA LYS A 60 -14.99 0.54 24.89
C LYS A 60 -16.18 -0.35 24.51
N GLN A 61 -16.96 0.08 23.52
CA GLN A 61 -18.08 -0.69 23.01
C GLN A 61 -17.56 -1.88 22.18
N PRO A 62 -18.32 -2.99 22.12
CA PRO A 62 -18.02 -4.07 21.19
C PRO A 62 -17.95 -3.53 19.75
N LEU A 63 -16.86 -3.84 19.06
CA LEU A 63 -16.69 -3.49 17.65
C LEU A 63 -17.45 -4.49 16.76
N PRO A 64 -17.93 -4.06 15.57
CA PRO A 64 -18.59 -4.98 14.64
C PRO A 64 -17.59 -6.01 14.10
N ASN A 65 -18.13 -7.12 13.57
CA ASN A 65 -17.36 -8.07 12.80
C ASN A 65 -16.72 -7.36 11.58
N LEU A 66 -15.40 -7.50 11.40
CA LEU A 66 -14.59 -6.75 10.42
C LEU A 66 -14.59 -5.22 10.68
N PRO A 67 -14.05 -4.78 11.82
CA PRO A 67 -14.22 -3.40 12.29
C PRO A 67 -13.57 -2.34 11.38
N GLY A 68 -12.55 -2.71 10.60
CA GLY A 68 -11.90 -1.84 9.64
C GLY A 68 -12.60 -1.72 8.30
N GLN A 69 -13.56 -2.59 7.97
CA GLN A 69 -14.10 -2.70 6.60
C GLN A 69 -14.82 -1.42 6.15
N ALA A 70 -15.74 -0.88 6.96
CA ALA A 70 -16.47 0.34 6.63
C ALA A 70 -15.53 1.54 6.45
N LEU A 71 -14.54 1.68 7.33
CA LEU A 71 -13.51 2.72 7.24
C LEU A 71 -12.68 2.60 5.96
N TYR A 72 -12.25 1.38 5.63
CA TYR A 72 -11.49 1.12 4.40
C TYR A 72 -12.28 1.50 3.15
N LEU A 73 -13.56 1.09 3.07
CA LEU A 73 -14.42 1.41 1.94
C LEU A 73 -14.67 2.92 1.81
N ALA A 74 -14.93 3.61 2.91
CA ALA A 74 -15.13 5.06 2.91
C ALA A 74 -13.86 5.80 2.46
N ARG A 75 -12.67 5.36 2.91
CA ARG A 75 -11.37 5.89 2.45
C ARG A 75 -11.18 5.67 0.95
N VAL A 76 -11.48 4.47 0.44
CA VAL A 76 -11.38 4.19 -1.00
C VAL A 76 -12.35 5.07 -1.80
N ALA A 77 -13.57 5.27 -1.29
CA ALA A 77 -14.57 6.11 -1.94
C ALA A 77 -14.12 7.56 -2.09
N VAL A 78 -13.60 8.18 -1.01
CA VAL A 78 -13.15 9.59 -1.07
C VAL A 78 -11.95 9.81 -2.00
N ILE A 79 -10.98 8.88 -2.01
CA ILE A 79 -9.84 8.93 -2.95
C ILE A 79 -10.34 8.76 -4.40
N SER A 80 -11.28 7.83 -4.61
CA SER A 80 -11.87 7.58 -5.92
C SER A 80 -12.62 8.79 -6.46
N THR A 81 -13.53 9.38 -5.66
CA THR A 81 -14.34 10.51 -6.11
C THR A 81 -13.52 11.77 -6.27
N TYR A 82 -12.43 11.93 -5.52
CA TYR A 82 -11.46 12.99 -5.78
C TYR A 82 -10.77 12.82 -7.13
N LYS A 83 -10.38 11.59 -7.50
CA LYS A 83 -9.86 11.32 -8.85
C LYS A 83 -10.87 11.62 -9.96
N ASP A 84 -12.15 11.29 -9.74
CA ASP A 84 -13.23 11.66 -10.67
C ASP A 84 -13.40 13.19 -10.77
N LEU A 85 -13.27 13.91 -9.65
CA LEU A 85 -13.30 15.37 -9.59
C LEU A 85 -12.14 16.01 -10.34
N THR A 86 -10.90 15.53 -10.14
CA THR A 86 -9.72 16.09 -10.83
C THR A 86 -9.70 15.75 -12.32
N ASP A 87 -10.32 14.64 -12.74
CA ASP A 87 -10.56 14.36 -14.17
C ASP A 87 -11.56 15.32 -14.80
N ALA A 88 -12.63 15.67 -14.08
CA ALA A 88 -13.65 16.61 -14.56
C ALA A 88 -13.20 18.09 -14.47
N ILE A 89 -12.38 18.41 -13.47
CA ILE A 89 -11.90 19.75 -13.16
C ILE A 89 -10.39 19.68 -12.85
N PRO A 90 -9.50 19.68 -13.85
CA PRO A 90 -8.05 19.58 -13.63
C PRO A 90 -7.47 20.67 -12.72
N ALA A 91 -8.12 21.85 -12.65
CA ALA A 91 -7.75 22.91 -11.73
C ALA A 91 -7.91 22.54 -10.23
N ARG A 92 -8.58 21.43 -9.91
CA ARG A 92 -8.70 20.88 -8.55
C ARG A 92 -7.52 19.99 -8.15
N ILE A 93 -6.61 19.65 -9.07
CA ILE A 93 -5.39 18.92 -8.74
C ILE A 93 -4.59 19.74 -7.71
N GLY A 94 -4.40 19.14 -6.54
CA GLY A 94 -3.79 19.82 -5.40
C GLY A 94 -2.27 19.83 -5.40
N LYS A 95 -1.72 20.19 -4.24
CA LYS A 95 -0.30 20.11 -3.91
C LYS A 95 0.14 18.67 -3.61
N PRO A 96 1.46 18.37 -3.62
CA PRO A 96 2.01 17.15 -3.06
C PRO A 96 1.56 16.93 -1.60
N ASN A 97 1.44 15.67 -1.21
CA ASN A 97 1.02 15.23 0.13
C ASN A 97 2.11 14.35 0.77
N LYS A 98 2.06 14.20 2.10
CA LYS A 98 3.01 13.40 2.87
C LYS A 98 2.93 11.90 2.64
N PHE A 99 1.89 11.42 1.95
CA PHE A 99 1.72 10.02 1.59
C PHE A 99 2.29 9.70 0.20
N GLU A 100 2.82 10.71 -0.50
CA GLU A 100 3.41 10.60 -1.85
C GLU A 100 2.43 10.02 -2.88
N ILE A 101 1.14 10.16 -2.61
CA ILE A 101 0.08 9.80 -3.56
C ILE A 101 0.07 10.86 -4.66
N PRO A 102 -0.01 10.52 -5.95
CA PRO A 102 -0.05 11.52 -7.00
C PRO A 102 -1.17 12.56 -6.76
N PRO A 103 -0.92 13.88 -6.89
CA PRO A 103 -1.89 14.91 -6.48
C PRO A 103 -3.22 14.89 -7.22
N ALA A 104 -3.31 14.24 -8.37
CA ALA A 104 -4.59 14.02 -9.05
C ALA A 104 -5.48 12.99 -8.34
N TYR A 105 -4.91 12.14 -7.49
CA TYR A 105 -5.61 11.04 -6.81
C TYR A 105 -5.93 11.34 -5.35
N PHE A 106 -5.31 12.36 -4.75
CA PHE A 106 -5.46 12.60 -3.32
C PHE A 106 -5.55 14.08 -2.97
N ASP A 107 -6.59 14.42 -2.21
CA ASP A 107 -6.77 15.75 -1.64
C ASP A 107 -5.85 15.92 -0.43
N ALA A 108 -4.86 16.80 -0.54
CA ALA A 108 -3.93 17.06 0.55
C ALA A 108 -4.62 17.65 1.81
N ASP A 109 -5.82 18.23 1.69
CA ASP A 109 -6.52 18.82 2.82
C ASP A 109 -7.14 17.77 3.75
N ILE A 110 -7.30 16.52 3.29
CA ILE A 110 -7.84 15.43 4.11
C ILE A 110 -6.75 14.60 4.82
N GLU A 111 -5.48 14.99 4.75
CA GLU A 111 -4.38 14.30 5.46
C GLU A 111 -4.67 14.01 6.95
N PRO A 112 -5.24 14.94 7.74
CA PRO A 112 -5.56 14.66 9.15
C PRO A 112 -6.58 13.51 9.33
N LEU A 113 -7.51 13.34 8.38
CA LEU A 113 -8.48 12.25 8.41
C LEU A 113 -7.81 10.90 8.10
N ILE A 114 -6.78 10.89 7.26
CA ILE A 114 -6.00 9.68 6.96
C ILE A 114 -5.08 9.30 8.13
N ASP A 115 -4.55 10.28 8.86
CA ASP A 115 -3.82 10.00 10.10
C ASP A 115 -4.74 9.37 11.15
N GLU A 116 -5.94 9.91 11.32
CA GLU A 116 -6.93 9.33 12.22
C GLU A 116 -7.31 7.91 11.79
N TYR A 117 -7.63 7.72 10.50
CA TYR A 117 -7.89 6.39 9.93
C TYR A 117 -6.79 5.40 10.32
N SER A 118 -5.52 5.81 10.20
CA SER A 118 -4.38 4.97 10.53
C SER A 118 -4.34 4.64 12.03
N LYS A 119 -4.55 5.63 12.91
CA LYS A 119 -4.61 5.42 14.37
C LYS A 119 -5.73 4.47 14.80
N LEU A 120 -6.90 4.54 14.16
CA LEU A 120 -8.01 3.62 14.46
C LEU A 120 -7.67 2.19 13.99
N PHE A 121 -7.03 2.06 12.82
CA PHE A 121 -6.55 0.76 12.33
C PHE A 121 -5.51 0.14 13.28
N ASP A 122 -4.61 0.94 13.84
CA ASP A 122 -3.63 0.47 14.83
C ASP A 122 -4.27 -0.24 16.04
N ILE A 123 -5.47 0.20 16.43
CA ILE A 123 -6.24 -0.40 17.53
C ILE A 123 -6.97 -1.65 17.05
N MET A 124 -7.66 -1.58 15.90
CA MET A 124 -8.46 -2.68 15.36
C MET A 124 -7.62 -3.87 14.90
N GLU A 125 -6.37 -3.63 14.50
CA GLU A 125 -5.42 -4.64 14.03
C GLU A 125 -4.42 -5.04 15.10
N ALA A 126 -4.60 -4.58 16.34
CA ALA A 126 -3.70 -4.88 17.44
C ALA A 126 -3.55 -6.40 17.63
N PRO A 127 -2.31 -6.87 17.89
CA PRO A 127 -2.07 -8.26 18.22
C PRO A 127 -2.82 -8.66 19.51
N PRO A 128 -3.13 -9.96 19.71
CA PRO A 128 -3.62 -10.41 21.00
C PRO A 128 -2.57 -10.18 22.09
N ALA A 129 -3.03 -10.03 23.34
CA ALA A 129 -2.16 -9.69 24.47
C ALA A 129 -1.04 -10.72 24.73
N ASN A 130 -1.24 -11.98 24.33
CA ASN A 130 -0.27 -13.06 24.47
C ASN A 130 0.63 -13.24 23.23
N ALA A 131 0.57 -12.33 22.24
CA ALA A 131 1.47 -12.38 21.10
C ALA A 131 2.92 -12.22 21.52
N GLN A 132 3.78 -13.04 20.94
CA GLN A 132 5.20 -13.10 21.22
C GLN A 132 5.95 -12.29 20.17
N ASN A 133 6.27 -11.05 20.53
CA ASN A 133 7.10 -10.18 19.70
C ASN A 133 8.57 -10.62 19.73
N SER A 134 9.25 -10.39 18.62
CA SER A 134 10.70 -10.42 18.48
C SER A 134 11.31 -9.05 18.80
N PRO A 135 12.49 -9.00 19.46
CA PRO A 135 13.27 -7.78 19.60
C PRO A 135 13.94 -7.33 18.29
N THR A 136 14.09 -8.22 17.31
CA THR A 136 14.80 -7.98 16.04
C THR A 136 13.92 -8.27 14.82
N PRO A 137 12.68 -7.74 14.75
CA PRO A 137 11.68 -8.26 13.83
C PRO A 137 12.04 -8.16 12.36
N PHE A 138 12.78 -7.12 11.98
CA PHE A 138 13.20 -6.90 10.60
C PHE A 138 14.41 -7.76 10.20
N GLU A 139 15.35 -7.96 11.14
CA GLU A 139 16.49 -8.87 10.93
C GLU A 139 15.99 -10.30 10.76
N ASP A 140 14.98 -10.70 11.55
CA ASP A 140 14.37 -12.03 11.43
C ASP A 140 13.82 -12.26 10.01
N VAL A 141 13.09 -11.29 9.44
CA VAL A 141 12.57 -11.39 8.07
C VAL A 141 13.71 -11.55 7.05
N VAL A 142 14.76 -10.72 7.17
CA VAL A 142 15.89 -10.73 6.24
C VAL A 142 16.70 -12.01 6.33
N HIS A 143 17.01 -12.48 7.54
CA HIS A 143 17.83 -13.66 7.78
C HIS A 143 17.11 -14.93 7.37
N LEU A 144 15.83 -15.09 7.75
CA LEU A 144 15.02 -16.23 7.32
C LEU A 144 14.93 -16.31 5.79
N ALA A 145 14.59 -15.21 5.13
CA ALA A 145 14.45 -15.19 3.68
C ALA A 145 15.78 -15.46 2.95
N THR A 146 16.87 -14.88 3.43
CA THR A 146 18.23 -15.12 2.89
C THR A 146 18.62 -16.60 3.03
N ALA A 147 18.38 -17.20 4.20
CA ALA A 147 18.71 -18.60 4.44
C ALA A 147 17.85 -19.55 3.59
N ILE A 148 16.54 -19.29 3.47
CA ILE A 148 15.64 -20.04 2.58
C ILE A 148 16.12 -19.95 1.12
N ALA A 149 16.54 -18.77 0.67
CA ALA A 149 17.08 -18.59 -0.68
C ALA A 149 18.37 -19.39 -0.90
N ARG A 150 19.30 -19.39 0.07
CA ARG A 150 20.54 -20.18 0.02
C ARG A 150 20.27 -21.69 -0.02
N ALA A 151 19.36 -22.18 0.83
CA ALA A 151 18.91 -23.58 0.80
C ALA A 151 18.34 -23.96 -0.58
N LYS A 152 17.67 -23.01 -1.24
CA LYS A 152 17.17 -23.20 -2.62
C LYS A 152 18.24 -23.07 -3.72
N GLY A 153 19.51 -22.90 -3.35
CA GLY A 153 20.66 -22.87 -4.27
C GLY A 153 20.99 -21.49 -4.83
N LEU A 154 20.46 -20.40 -4.26
CA LEU A 154 20.80 -19.04 -4.73
C LEU A 154 22.20 -18.63 -4.28
N ALA A 155 22.93 -17.99 -5.21
CA ALA A 155 24.20 -17.34 -4.91
C ALA A 155 24.03 -16.18 -3.89
N PRO A 156 25.08 -15.81 -3.12
CA PRO A 156 24.97 -14.86 -2.02
C PRO A 156 24.26 -13.54 -2.36
N GLY A 157 24.62 -12.88 -3.48
CA GLY A 157 23.98 -11.62 -3.87
C GLY A 157 22.49 -11.75 -4.22
N HIS A 158 22.05 -12.93 -4.67
CA HIS A 158 20.65 -13.20 -5.00
C HIS A 158 19.87 -13.59 -3.76
N ALA A 159 20.50 -14.28 -2.81
CA ALA A 159 19.93 -14.54 -1.50
C ALA A 159 19.71 -13.22 -0.71
N ASP A 160 20.66 -12.29 -0.78
CA ASP A 160 20.50 -10.94 -0.23
C ASP A 160 19.31 -10.19 -0.86
N ALA A 161 19.11 -10.33 -2.17
CA ALA A 161 17.93 -9.79 -2.84
C ALA A 161 16.62 -10.42 -2.31
N ALA A 162 16.61 -11.72 -2.03
CA ALA A 162 15.46 -12.39 -1.39
C ALA A 162 15.15 -11.82 -0.01
N GLY A 163 16.19 -11.58 0.81
CA GLY A 163 16.08 -10.91 2.11
C GLY A 163 15.45 -9.53 2.01
N ARG A 164 15.98 -8.70 1.10
CA ARG A 164 15.47 -7.34 0.85
C ARG A 164 14.02 -7.33 0.35
N ILE A 165 13.70 -8.16 -0.63
CA ILE A 165 12.34 -8.29 -1.19
C ILE A 165 11.36 -8.71 -0.09
N SER A 166 11.73 -9.70 0.73
CA SER A 166 10.92 -10.19 1.83
C SER A 166 10.63 -9.12 2.89
N LEU A 167 11.62 -8.29 3.21
CA LEU A 167 11.41 -7.14 4.08
C LEU A 167 10.43 -6.13 3.45
N GLY A 168 10.53 -5.90 2.14
CA GLY A 168 9.57 -5.09 1.39
C GLY A 168 8.13 -5.58 1.56
N LEU A 169 7.91 -6.88 1.38
CA LEU A 169 6.59 -7.51 1.51
C LEU A 169 6.05 -7.43 2.94
N PHE A 170 6.91 -7.64 3.94
CA PHE A 170 6.54 -7.44 5.34
C PHE A 170 6.01 -6.02 5.57
N PHE A 171 6.67 -4.99 5.04
CA PHE A 171 6.15 -3.62 5.11
C PHE A 171 4.86 -3.42 4.31
N ALA A 172 4.76 -4.00 3.10
CA ALA A 172 3.55 -3.92 2.27
C ALA A 172 2.31 -4.40 3.02
N GLU A 173 2.42 -5.55 3.70
CA GLU A 173 1.30 -6.21 4.34
C GLU A 173 1.05 -5.72 5.77
N THR A 174 2.10 -5.46 6.54
CA THR A 174 1.99 -5.25 7.99
C THR A 174 2.31 -3.81 8.41
N ASN A 175 2.76 -2.97 7.48
CA ASN A 175 3.34 -1.65 7.76
C ASN A 175 4.59 -1.71 8.67
N GLY A 176 5.24 -2.89 8.72
CA GLY A 176 6.39 -3.17 9.59
C GLY A 176 6.02 -3.59 11.01
N LYS A 177 4.77 -3.98 11.26
CA LYS A 177 4.27 -4.38 12.58
C LYS A 177 4.25 -5.89 12.74
N GLN A 178 4.48 -6.34 13.96
CA GLN A 178 4.50 -7.76 14.32
C GLN A 178 3.11 -8.23 14.73
N ASN A 179 2.76 -9.47 14.38
CA ASN A 179 1.61 -10.19 14.91
C ASN A 179 0.25 -9.49 14.72
N VAL A 180 0.17 -8.49 13.82
CA VAL A 180 -1.06 -7.74 13.60
C VAL A 180 -2.14 -8.63 13.00
N ARG A 181 -3.38 -8.22 13.24
CA ARG A 181 -4.57 -8.87 12.68
C ARG A 181 -5.04 -8.13 11.45
N ASN A 182 -5.97 -8.74 10.70
CA ASN A 182 -6.66 -8.05 9.63
C ASN A 182 -7.99 -7.48 10.12
N GLY A 183 -8.09 -6.15 10.18
CA GLY A 183 -9.34 -5.48 10.58
C GLY A 183 -10.47 -5.61 9.55
N ARG A 184 -10.17 -6.12 8.35
CA ARG A 184 -11.06 -6.15 7.18
C ARG A 184 -11.47 -7.56 6.75
N SER A 185 -10.84 -8.60 7.28
CA SER A 185 -11.16 -9.99 6.92
C SER A 185 -10.87 -10.95 8.07
N ASN A 186 -11.72 -11.97 8.22
CA ASN A 186 -11.48 -13.08 9.14
C ASN A 186 -10.80 -14.27 8.45
N THR A 187 -10.76 -14.28 7.11
CA THR A 187 -10.26 -15.40 6.30
C THR A 187 -8.91 -15.12 5.68
N TYR A 188 -8.63 -13.85 5.38
CA TYR A 188 -7.35 -13.41 4.84
C TYR A 188 -6.66 -12.56 5.89
N MET A 189 -5.49 -12.99 6.33
CA MET A 189 -4.73 -12.29 7.37
C MET A 189 -3.49 -11.60 6.78
N GLY A 190 -2.99 -12.05 5.62
CA GLY A 190 -1.75 -11.57 5.00
C GLY A 190 -0.71 -12.69 4.99
N SER A 191 0.21 -12.69 4.03
CA SER A 191 1.22 -13.75 3.94
C SER A 191 2.25 -13.73 5.07
N PHE A 192 2.53 -12.58 5.68
CA PHE A 192 3.33 -12.48 6.92
C PHE A 192 2.47 -12.51 8.19
N GLN A 193 1.19 -12.88 8.04
CA GLN A 193 0.19 -13.01 9.09
C GLN A 193 -0.64 -14.25 8.79
N THR A 194 -0.01 -15.42 8.80
CA THR A 194 -0.60 -16.63 8.22
C THR A 194 -1.99 -16.97 8.78
N GLY A 195 -2.90 -17.36 7.88
CA GLY A 195 -4.10 -18.10 8.28
C GLY A 195 -3.75 -19.52 8.76
N PRO A 196 -4.66 -20.24 9.44
CA PRO A 196 -4.35 -21.58 9.98
C PRO A 196 -3.85 -22.59 8.93
N SER A 197 -4.34 -22.51 7.70
CA SER A 197 -3.91 -23.41 6.61
C SER A 197 -2.56 -23.02 6.02
N GLU A 198 -2.27 -21.72 5.93
CA GLU A 198 -0.99 -21.18 5.45
C GLU A 198 0.13 -21.47 6.44
N ASP A 199 -0.14 -21.33 7.74
CA ASP A 199 0.73 -21.69 8.85
C ASP A 199 1.16 -23.17 8.75
N ARG A 200 0.18 -24.09 8.73
CA ARG A 200 0.45 -25.53 8.59
C ARG A 200 1.24 -25.87 7.32
N ASN A 201 0.94 -25.21 6.20
CA ASN A 201 1.66 -25.44 4.95
C ASN A 201 3.09 -24.92 5.02
N GLY A 202 3.27 -23.70 5.54
CA GLY A 202 4.56 -23.06 5.74
C GLY A 202 5.47 -23.89 6.62
N ARG A 203 4.96 -24.31 7.78
CA ARG A 203 5.68 -25.18 8.72
C ARG A 203 6.13 -26.48 8.07
N ARG A 204 5.23 -27.20 7.40
CA ARG A 204 5.60 -28.44 6.69
C ARG A 204 6.70 -28.20 5.66
N LYS A 205 6.62 -27.11 4.90
CA LYS A 205 7.64 -26.77 3.91
C LYS A 205 8.97 -26.38 4.58
N TRP A 206 8.94 -25.68 5.72
CA TRP A 206 10.13 -25.35 6.51
C TRP A 206 10.83 -26.62 7.00
N GLU A 207 10.09 -27.55 7.60
CA GLU A 207 10.63 -28.83 8.08
C GLU A 207 11.36 -29.61 6.97
N ALA A 208 10.86 -29.52 5.73
CA ALA A 208 11.48 -30.18 4.58
C ALA A 208 12.89 -29.65 4.23
N ILE A 209 13.23 -28.41 4.61
CA ILE A 209 14.55 -27.79 4.36
C ILE A 209 15.34 -27.53 5.65
N LYS A 210 14.80 -27.86 6.82
CA LYS A 210 15.41 -27.52 8.13
C LYS A 210 16.83 -28.08 8.29
N GLY A 211 17.08 -29.29 7.79
CA GLY A 211 18.42 -29.88 7.78
C GLY A 211 19.44 -29.13 6.91
N GLU A 212 19.00 -28.64 5.74
CA GLU A 212 19.83 -27.81 4.87
C GLU A 212 20.14 -26.46 5.52
N ILE A 213 19.14 -25.86 6.17
CA ILE A 213 19.31 -24.62 6.94
C ILE A 213 20.32 -24.84 8.07
N ALA A 214 20.21 -25.92 8.85
CA ALA A 214 21.14 -26.22 9.94
C ALA A 214 22.58 -26.43 9.45
N ALA A 215 22.77 -26.96 8.25
CA ALA A 215 24.10 -27.11 7.64
C ALA A 215 24.67 -25.78 7.14
N LEU A 216 23.83 -24.88 6.63
CA LEU A 216 24.22 -23.59 6.08
C LEU A 216 24.41 -22.51 7.15
N ASP A 217 23.56 -22.54 8.18
CA ASP A 217 23.47 -21.54 9.24
C ASP A 217 23.01 -22.18 10.57
N PRO A 218 23.95 -22.78 11.33
CA PRO A 218 23.63 -23.45 12.59
C PRO A 218 23.03 -22.51 13.65
N GLU A 219 23.40 -21.23 13.64
CA GLU A 219 22.91 -20.23 14.60
C GLU A 219 21.45 -19.88 14.33
N LEU A 220 21.08 -19.68 13.05
CA LEU A 220 19.68 -19.49 12.65
C LEU A 220 18.83 -20.71 13.03
N SER A 221 19.34 -21.92 12.81
CA SER A 221 18.63 -23.14 13.21
C SER A 221 18.43 -23.24 14.72
N ALA A 222 19.46 -22.92 15.52
CA ALA A 222 19.34 -22.90 16.97
C ALA A 222 18.34 -21.84 17.45
N ARG A 223 18.29 -20.69 16.77
CA ARG A 223 17.28 -19.66 17.04
C ARG A 223 15.87 -20.14 16.68
N ASP A 224 15.70 -20.85 15.57
CA ASP A 224 14.44 -21.45 15.18
C ASP A 224 13.92 -22.42 16.25
N ASP A 225 14.78 -23.30 16.77
CA ASP A 225 14.42 -24.23 17.84
C ASP A 225 13.99 -23.51 19.14
N LYS A 226 14.64 -22.38 19.46
CA LYS A 226 14.27 -21.55 20.62
C LYS A 226 12.89 -20.89 20.44
N GLU A 227 12.60 -20.36 19.26
CA GLU A 227 11.29 -19.71 19.00
C GLU A 227 10.17 -20.74 18.87
N GLU A 228 10.42 -21.92 18.28
CA GLU A 228 9.51 -23.07 18.33
C GLU A 228 9.21 -23.46 19.79
N ALA A 229 10.24 -23.53 20.63
CA ALA A 229 10.09 -23.83 22.05
C ALA A 229 9.25 -22.79 22.79
N ARG A 230 9.44 -21.51 22.46
CA ARG A 230 8.71 -20.37 23.04
C ARG A 230 7.24 -20.35 22.60
N ALA A 231 6.95 -20.74 21.36
CA ALA A 231 5.60 -20.79 20.82
C ALA A 231 4.77 -21.98 21.37
N ARG A 232 5.40 -22.96 22.04
CA ARG A 232 4.71 -24.14 22.61
C ARG A 232 3.58 -23.73 23.57
N GLY A 233 2.42 -24.35 23.41
CA GLY A 233 1.24 -24.07 24.23
C GLY A 233 0.53 -22.76 23.90
N SER A 234 0.97 -22.05 22.85
CA SER A 234 0.33 -20.86 22.32
C SER A 234 -0.06 -21.06 20.85
N ASP A 235 -0.83 -20.14 20.30
CA ASP A 235 -1.10 -20.10 18.88
C ASP A 235 0.16 -19.61 18.15
N HIS A 236 0.80 -20.53 17.43
CA HIS A 236 2.09 -20.38 16.76
C HIS A 236 2.14 -19.19 15.79
N ARG A 237 0.98 -18.81 15.24
CA ARG A 237 0.81 -17.67 14.34
C ARG A 237 1.01 -16.31 15.03
N PHE A 238 0.97 -16.27 16.35
CA PHE A 238 1.23 -15.06 17.13
C PHE A 238 2.62 -15.05 17.77
N ASN A 239 3.53 -15.92 17.34
CA ASN A 239 4.96 -15.70 17.52
C ASN A 239 5.54 -15.11 16.22
N HIS A 240 6.26 -13.98 16.33
CA HIS A 240 6.75 -13.25 15.17
C HIS A 240 7.65 -14.10 14.28
N TRP A 241 8.61 -14.82 14.87
CA TRP A 241 9.59 -15.60 14.14
C TRP A 241 8.92 -16.70 13.32
N THR A 242 8.10 -17.50 13.98
CA THR A 242 7.43 -18.64 13.36
C THR A 242 6.43 -18.21 12.30
N ASN A 243 5.66 -17.15 12.56
CA ASN A 243 4.71 -16.61 11.61
C ASN A 243 5.38 -16.05 10.35
N VAL A 244 6.50 -15.31 10.50
CA VAL A 244 7.28 -14.82 9.37
C VAL A 244 7.87 -15.98 8.57
N ARG A 245 8.49 -16.94 9.24
CA ARG A 245 9.11 -18.13 8.62
C ARG A 245 8.10 -18.92 7.82
N ASP A 246 6.97 -19.26 8.42
CA ASP A 246 5.95 -20.09 7.79
C ASP A 246 5.23 -19.30 6.68
N GLY A 247 5.03 -18.00 6.87
CA GLY A 247 4.59 -17.07 5.83
C GLY A 247 5.48 -17.09 4.59
N LEU A 248 6.79 -16.89 4.77
CA LEU A 248 7.78 -16.90 3.68
C LEU A 248 7.75 -18.20 2.88
N MET A 249 7.62 -19.33 3.55
CA MET A 249 7.61 -20.65 2.92
C MET A 249 6.41 -20.88 1.98
N ASN A 250 5.39 -20.03 1.99
CA ASN A 250 4.24 -20.13 1.10
C ASN A 250 4.57 -19.63 -0.33
N ALA A 251 3.89 -18.59 -0.82
CA ALA A 251 3.96 -18.18 -2.23
C ALA A 251 5.32 -17.58 -2.61
N HIS A 252 6.02 -16.97 -1.65
CA HIS A 252 7.24 -16.20 -1.89
C HIS A 252 8.47 -17.08 -2.07
N ALA A 253 8.70 -18.05 -1.18
CA ALA A 253 9.86 -18.93 -1.26
C ALA A 253 9.89 -19.76 -2.56
N ASP A 254 8.73 -20.10 -3.11
CA ASP A 254 8.65 -20.82 -4.40
C ASP A 254 9.15 -19.96 -5.57
N LEU A 255 9.07 -18.63 -5.48
CA LEU A 255 9.60 -17.70 -6.49
C LEU A 255 11.06 -17.34 -6.30
N PHE A 256 11.70 -17.68 -5.18
CA PHE A 256 13.09 -17.29 -4.96
C PHE A 256 14.03 -17.81 -6.05
N ARG A 257 13.75 -18.99 -6.63
CA ARG A 257 14.52 -19.53 -7.76
C ARG A 257 14.49 -18.65 -9.00
N GLU A 258 13.48 -17.79 -9.15
CA GLU A 258 13.33 -16.89 -10.29
C GLU A 258 14.03 -15.53 -10.07
N ILE A 259 14.53 -15.25 -8.86
CA ILE A 259 15.20 -13.97 -8.53
C ILE A 259 16.32 -13.59 -9.52
N PRO A 260 17.21 -14.51 -9.99
CA PRO A 260 18.21 -14.15 -10.99
C PRO A 260 17.61 -13.50 -12.25
N GLY A 261 16.55 -14.10 -12.80
CA GLY A 261 15.85 -13.57 -13.97
C GLY A 261 15.10 -12.27 -13.67
N ILE A 262 14.49 -12.19 -12.49
CA ILE A 262 13.75 -11.00 -12.03
C ILE A 262 14.69 -9.80 -11.88
N VAL A 263 15.83 -9.96 -11.21
CA VAL A 263 16.81 -8.87 -11.01
C VAL A 263 17.36 -8.37 -12.34
N LYS A 264 17.56 -9.27 -13.32
CA LYS A 264 17.98 -8.89 -14.67
C LYS A 264 16.91 -8.07 -15.41
N THR A 265 15.63 -8.42 -15.23
CA THR A 265 14.50 -7.82 -15.95
C THR A 265 14.01 -6.53 -15.30
N LEU A 266 14.03 -6.48 -13.96
CA LEU A 266 13.60 -5.37 -13.13
C LEU A 266 14.80 -4.91 -12.28
N PRO A 267 15.66 -4.02 -12.81
CA PRO A 267 16.84 -3.58 -12.08
C PRO A 267 16.50 -2.75 -10.84
N ASP A 268 15.34 -2.08 -10.82
CA ASP A 268 14.88 -1.31 -9.65
C ASP A 268 14.41 -2.24 -8.51
N PRO A 269 15.05 -2.18 -7.33
CA PRO A 269 14.62 -2.87 -6.10
C PRO A 269 13.14 -2.75 -5.76
N ILE A 270 12.51 -1.59 -5.99
CA ILE A 270 11.11 -1.33 -5.67
C ILE A 270 10.19 -2.08 -6.64
N ASP A 271 10.52 -2.10 -7.93
CA ASP A 271 9.74 -2.85 -8.92
C ASP A 271 9.83 -4.36 -8.69
N GLN A 272 10.96 -4.86 -8.18
CA GLN A 272 11.07 -6.25 -7.74
C GLN A 272 10.12 -6.55 -6.56
N MET A 273 10.03 -5.65 -5.57
CA MET A 273 9.09 -5.80 -4.45
C MET A 273 7.63 -5.76 -4.91
N LYS A 274 7.28 -4.84 -5.82
CA LYS A 274 5.94 -4.78 -6.44
C LYS A 274 5.58 -6.07 -7.17
N LEU A 275 6.50 -6.65 -7.94
CA LEU A 275 6.28 -7.92 -8.61
C LEU A 275 5.99 -9.06 -7.62
N PHE A 276 6.73 -9.11 -6.52
CA PHE A 276 6.50 -10.09 -5.47
C PHE A 276 5.20 -9.82 -4.69
N GLU A 277 4.72 -8.58 -4.60
CA GLU A 277 3.39 -8.31 -4.07
C GLU A 277 2.30 -8.78 -5.05
N LEU A 278 2.51 -8.62 -6.36
CA LEU A 278 1.58 -9.09 -7.39
C LEU A 278 1.42 -10.61 -7.44
N ILE A 279 2.41 -11.40 -7.02
CA ILE A 279 2.23 -12.86 -6.97
C ILE A 279 1.13 -13.25 -5.98
N GLN A 280 0.89 -12.45 -4.94
CA GLN A 280 -0.14 -12.70 -3.95
C GLN A 280 -1.52 -12.33 -4.50
N ILE A 281 -1.58 -11.23 -5.26
CA ILE A 281 -2.83 -10.66 -5.77
C ILE A 281 -3.31 -11.42 -7.02
N VAL A 282 -2.40 -11.72 -7.95
CA VAL A 282 -2.68 -12.34 -9.26
C VAL A 282 -1.64 -13.42 -9.59
N PRO A 283 -1.57 -14.53 -8.82
CA PRO A 283 -0.48 -15.51 -8.90
C PRO A 283 -0.30 -16.10 -10.30
N THR A 284 -1.39 -16.57 -10.92
CA THR A 284 -1.33 -17.23 -12.23
C THR A 284 -0.83 -16.28 -13.33
N PRO A 285 -1.41 -15.08 -13.52
CA PRO A 285 -0.88 -14.10 -14.47
C PRO A 285 0.60 -13.74 -14.24
N THR A 286 1.02 -13.55 -12.99
CA THR A 286 2.42 -13.21 -12.66
C THR A 286 3.38 -14.33 -13.04
N ARG A 287 3.04 -15.60 -12.76
CA ARG A 287 3.85 -16.75 -13.18
C ARG A 287 3.90 -16.90 -14.69
N SER A 288 2.78 -16.68 -15.39
CA SER A 288 2.74 -16.72 -16.85
C SER A 288 3.60 -15.62 -17.47
N ALA A 289 3.55 -14.41 -16.92
CA ALA A 289 4.38 -13.29 -17.38
C ALA A 289 5.87 -13.58 -17.19
N LEU A 290 6.28 -14.13 -16.04
CA LEU A 290 7.67 -14.54 -15.80
C LEU A 290 8.15 -15.61 -16.79
N LYS A 291 7.31 -16.61 -17.08
CA LYS A 291 7.64 -17.69 -18.04
C LYS A 291 7.65 -17.23 -19.50
N SER A 292 7.03 -16.10 -19.81
CA SER A 292 6.92 -15.62 -21.19
C SER A 292 8.24 -15.09 -21.77
N GLY A 293 9.19 -14.69 -20.92
CA GLY A 293 10.41 -13.98 -21.34
C GLY A 293 10.18 -12.50 -21.69
N ASP A 294 8.93 -12.02 -21.69
CA ASP A 294 8.55 -10.63 -21.98
C ASP A 294 7.66 -10.05 -20.86
N LEU A 295 8.19 -10.08 -19.63
CA LEU A 295 7.46 -9.73 -18.41
C LEU A 295 6.71 -8.39 -18.53
N LEU A 296 7.40 -7.33 -18.95
CA LEU A 296 6.85 -5.97 -18.88
C LEU A 296 5.75 -5.70 -19.91
N ASN A 297 5.77 -6.38 -21.06
CA ASN A 297 4.75 -6.22 -22.09
C ASN A 297 3.63 -7.27 -21.99
N TYR A 298 3.81 -8.32 -21.18
CA TYR A 298 2.77 -9.32 -20.93
C TYR A 298 1.47 -8.63 -20.48
N ARG A 299 0.38 -8.91 -21.20
CA ARG A 299 -0.91 -8.24 -21.02
C ARG A 299 -1.90 -9.12 -20.27
N VAL A 300 -2.55 -8.52 -19.29
CA VAL A 300 -3.67 -9.09 -18.56
C VAL A 300 -4.96 -8.47 -19.09
N SER A 301 -5.86 -9.30 -19.60
CA SER A 301 -7.18 -8.88 -20.12
C SER A 301 -8.35 -9.65 -19.51
N SER A 302 -8.09 -10.67 -18.67
CA SER A 302 -9.15 -11.42 -18.00
C SER A 302 -9.96 -10.49 -17.09
N PRO A 303 -11.29 -10.38 -17.27
CA PRO A 303 -12.13 -9.50 -16.45
C PRO A 303 -12.03 -9.82 -14.96
N THR A 304 -11.93 -11.10 -14.61
CA THR A 304 -11.76 -11.57 -13.22
C THR A 304 -10.43 -11.08 -12.63
N ILE A 305 -9.33 -11.20 -13.38
CA ILE A 305 -8.02 -10.72 -12.92
C ILE A 305 -7.99 -9.20 -12.83
N MET A 306 -8.55 -8.48 -13.80
CA MET A 306 -8.67 -7.03 -13.74
C MET A 306 -9.50 -6.58 -12.53
N LYS A 307 -10.55 -7.33 -12.16
CA LYS A 307 -11.31 -7.09 -10.92
C LYS A 307 -10.43 -7.28 -9.67
N HIS A 308 -9.59 -8.31 -9.63
CA HIS A 308 -8.66 -8.51 -8.50
C HIS A 308 -7.67 -7.36 -8.35
N LEU A 309 -7.12 -6.83 -9.45
CA LEU A 309 -6.25 -5.65 -9.42
C LEU A 309 -6.98 -4.45 -8.80
N ARG A 310 -8.20 -4.15 -9.26
CA ARG A 310 -9.02 -3.04 -8.71
C ARG A 310 -9.32 -3.21 -7.22
N ASN A 311 -9.65 -4.42 -6.80
CA ASN A 311 -9.91 -4.71 -5.38
C ASN A 311 -8.68 -4.54 -4.48
N ASN A 312 -7.48 -4.53 -5.06
CA ASN A 312 -6.22 -4.32 -4.35
C ASN A 312 -5.62 -2.94 -4.65
N SER A 313 -6.49 -1.97 -4.95
CA SER A 313 -6.15 -0.57 -5.19
C SER A 313 -5.27 -0.32 -6.44
N ILE A 314 -5.22 -1.26 -7.38
CA ILE A 314 -4.53 -1.11 -8.67
C ILE A 314 -5.60 -0.80 -9.73
N PHE A 315 -5.53 0.37 -10.36
CA PHE A 315 -6.60 0.90 -11.23
C PHE A 315 -7.97 1.03 -10.53
N ALA A 316 -7.95 1.34 -9.23
CA ALA A 316 -9.17 1.40 -8.42
C ALA A 316 -9.83 2.79 -8.39
N PHE A 317 -9.07 3.85 -8.64
CA PHE A 317 -9.45 5.23 -8.33
C PHE A 317 -9.85 6.00 -9.58
N GLY A 318 -11.07 6.53 -9.57
CA GLY A 318 -11.67 7.18 -10.74
C GLY A 318 -12.25 6.22 -11.78
N GLN A 319 -13.14 6.77 -12.60
CA GLN A 319 -13.88 6.05 -13.64
C GLN A 319 -12.95 5.52 -14.74
N ALA A 320 -11.99 6.32 -15.18
CA ALA A 320 -11.07 5.95 -16.27
C ALA A 320 -10.25 4.70 -15.92
N ASP A 321 -9.70 4.65 -14.70
CA ASP A 321 -8.95 3.50 -14.22
C ASP A 321 -9.83 2.25 -14.10
N ARG A 322 -11.03 2.40 -13.52
CA ARG A 322 -11.98 1.28 -13.40
C ARG A 322 -12.46 0.76 -14.75
N ALA A 323 -12.54 1.62 -15.76
CA ALA A 323 -12.97 1.27 -17.11
C ALA A 323 -11.92 0.48 -17.91
N ARG A 324 -10.65 0.41 -17.46
CA ARG A 324 -9.58 -0.32 -18.17
C ARG A 324 -9.94 -1.79 -18.35
N ALA A 325 -10.03 -2.24 -19.60
CA ALA A 325 -10.30 -3.65 -19.94
C ALA A 325 -9.06 -4.55 -19.88
N SER A 326 -7.86 -3.96 -20.01
CA SER A 326 -6.59 -4.68 -19.92
C SER A 326 -5.47 -3.76 -19.43
N ALA A 327 -4.36 -4.36 -19.00
CA ALA A 327 -3.13 -3.66 -18.67
C ALA A 327 -1.91 -4.56 -18.91
N SER A 328 -0.77 -3.99 -19.31
CA SER A 328 0.52 -4.69 -19.27
C SER A 328 1.08 -4.71 -17.85
N PHE A 329 2.02 -5.61 -17.55
CA PHE A 329 2.71 -5.60 -16.25
C PHE A 329 3.46 -4.29 -16.00
N ARG A 330 3.98 -3.62 -17.03
CA ARG A 330 4.53 -2.26 -16.88
C ARG A 330 3.49 -1.28 -16.35
N GLU A 331 2.29 -1.27 -16.92
CA GLU A 331 1.19 -0.41 -16.45
C GLU A 331 0.76 -0.78 -15.03
N ILE A 332 0.71 -2.08 -14.71
CA ILE A 332 0.35 -2.58 -13.38
C ILE A 332 1.37 -2.12 -12.33
N LEU A 333 2.67 -2.33 -12.56
CA LEU A 333 3.74 -1.93 -11.64
C LEU A 333 3.77 -0.40 -11.43
N ALA A 334 3.49 0.38 -12.48
CA ALA A 334 3.38 1.83 -12.38
C ALA A 334 2.17 2.26 -11.53
N ALA A 335 1.05 1.53 -11.61
CA ALA A 335 -0.16 1.81 -10.84
C ALA A 335 -0.06 1.39 -9.35
N MET A 336 0.99 0.68 -8.95
CA MET A 336 1.23 0.25 -7.55
C MET A 336 1.89 1.34 -6.67
N TRP A 337 1.63 2.62 -6.95
CA TRP A 337 2.25 3.74 -6.24
C TRP A 337 1.90 3.79 -4.74
N LEU A 338 0.76 3.23 -4.30
CA LEU A 338 0.41 3.11 -2.87
C LEU A 338 1.43 2.31 -2.04
N PHE A 339 2.26 1.49 -2.69
CA PHE A 339 3.28 0.69 -2.03
C PHE A 339 4.65 1.36 -1.96
N ASN A 340 4.91 2.41 -2.75
CA ASN A 340 6.24 3.02 -2.87
C ASN A 340 6.82 3.42 -1.51
N ARG A 341 6.10 4.24 -0.73
CA ARG A 341 6.55 4.68 0.60
C ARG A 341 6.81 3.52 1.57
N LYS A 342 6.05 2.42 1.45
CA LYS A 342 6.28 1.22 2.28
C LYS A 342 7.57 0.51 1.89
N PHE A 343 7.82 0.38 0.59
CA PHE A 343 9.03 -0.22 0.05
C PHE A 343 10.27 0.65 0.29
N GLU A 344 10.16 1.97 0.20
CA GLU A 344 11.25 2.89 0.56
C GLU A 344 11.62 2.79 2.04
N ARG A 345 10.63 2.70 2.94
CA ARG A 345 10.89 2.43 4.36
C ARG A 345 11.56 1.08 4.58
N ALA A 346 11.15 0.05 3.84
CA ALA A 346 11.81 -1.25 3.89
C ALA A 346 13.26 -1.19 3.38
N MET A 347 13.53 -0.42 2.32
CA MET A 347 14.87 -0.19 1.78
C MET A 347 15.78 0.53 2.78
N ALA A 348 15.28 1.61 3.40
CA ALA A 348 15.99 2.31 4.45
C ALA A 348 16.33 1.36 5.61
N LYS A 349 15.35 0.55 6.04
CA LYS A 349 15.56 -0.41 7.12
C LYS A 349 16.53 -1.52 6.74
N TYR A 350 16.49 -1.99 5.49
CA TYR A 350 17.44 -2.98 4.98
C TYR A 350 18.87 -2.45 4.99
N ALA A 351 19.07 -1.18 4.61
CA ALA A 351 20.38 -0.52 4.64
C ALA A 351 20.93 -0.43 6.08
N GLU A 352 20.07 -0.12 7.06
CA GLU A 352 20.47 -0.15 8.49
C GLU A 352 20.90 -1.55 8.94
N ILE A 353 20.22 -2.60 8.49
CA ILE A 353 20.56 -3.99 8.84
C ILE A 353 21.89 -4.40 8.21
N LYS A 354 22.11 -4.07 6.93
CA LYS A 354 23.37 -4.42 6.22
C LYS A 354 24.59 -3.62 6.68
N GLY A 355 24.38 -2.47 7.30
CA GLY A 355 25.45 -1.62 7.84
C GLY A 355 25.85 -1.97 9.28
N ARG A 356 25.15 -2.90 9.93
CA ARG A 356 25.52 -3.52 11.22
C ARG A 356 26.34 -4.77 10.95
#